data_AF-A0A4D6NSN5-F1
#
_entry.id   AF-A0A4D6NSN5-F1
#
_cell.length_a   1.000
_cell.length_b   1.000
_cell.length_c   1.000
_cell.angle_alpha   90.00
_cell.angle_beta   90.00
_cell.angle_gamma   90.00
#
_symmetry.space_group_name_H-M   'P 1'
#
loop_
_entity.id
_entity.type
_entity.pdbx_description
1 polymer ?
#
loop_
_entity_poly.entity_id
_entity_poly.type
_entity_poly.pdbx_seq_one_letter_code
_entity_poly.pdbx_strand_id
1 'polypeptide(L)'
;MSKVELPLRPGKGKDVKKVRATLLGTGSASGEKGPEAGLIELPEISVRKDISITLPETIVNSIDNMDAEHIVRTMVEFGSKTLVLSRCVGSLYRREVKEGGQEKVEELQGKVDKLEEENAALEKAKEGWEAERKRLATWRVRCLDLKEKLNKRIRELEEDYDDLKDKYDGAVGELDDLKNSIIQEHINGFEKGLRQAAFFHQDVDVTDSRFDVNKDVVDGKLVWEDEESGNEEAYEKAVEDEKKAGDAEEVAPDAAE
;
A
#
# COMPACT_ATOMS: atom_id res chain seq x y z
N MET A 1 24.56 7.04 4.95
CA MET A 1 23.40 6.54 4.18
C MET A 1 23.33 7.30 2.88
N SER A 2 23.67 6.64 1.77
CA SER A 2 23.83 7.23 0.44
C SER A 2 22.49 7.69 -0.14
N LYS A 3 22.41 8.98 -0.44
CA LYS A 3 21.33 9.64 -1.15
C LYS A 3 21.65 9.56 -2.65
N VAL A 4 20.82 8.85 -3.43
CA VAL A 4 20.94 8.81 -4.89
C VAL A 4 19.70 9.47 -5.48
N GLU A 5 19.95 10.62 -6.08
CA GLU A 5 19.07 11.42 -6.90
C GLU A 5 18.86 10.73 -8.27
N LEU A 6 17.62 10.69 -8.76
CA LEU A 6 17.30 10.25 -10.12
C LEU A 6 17.18 11.47 -11.04
N PRO A 7 17.71 11.43 -12.29
CA PRO A 7 17.51 12.51 -13.24
C PRO A 7 16.14 12.46 -13.92
N LEU A 8 15.52 13.64 -14.05
CA LEU A 8 14.29 13.91 -14.78
C LEU A 8 14.46 13.77 -16.29
N ARG A 9 13.41 13.26 -16.95
CA ARG A 9 13.28 13.09 -18.41
C ARG A 9 13.21 14.42 -19.19
N PRO A 10 13.56 14.41 -20.49
CA PRO A 10 12.92 15.27 -21.48
C PRO A 10 12.04 14.42 -22.43
N GLY A 11 10.71 14.48 -22.25
CA GLY A 11 9.74 13.91 -23.18
C GLY A 11 9.25 14.98 -24.17
N LYS A 12 9.80 14.99 -25.39
CA LYS A 12 9.29 15.81 -26.51
C LYS A 12 8.48 14.92 -27.44
N GLY A 13 7.19 14.76 -27.14
CA GLY A 13 6.23 14.08 -28.01
C GLY A 13 5.95 14.94 -29.23
N LYS A 14 6.32 14.43 -30.41
CA LYS A 14 6.05 15.03 -31.71
C LYS A 14 4.72 14.45 -32.21
N ASP A 15 3.76 15.32 -32.47
CA ASP A 15 2.44 14.99 -33.03
C ASP A 15 2.61 14.37 -34.43
N VAL A 16 2.14 13.13 -34.62
CA VAL A 16 2.17 12.44 -35.91
C VAL A 16 0.74 12.20 -36.36
N LYS A 17 0.31 13.02 -37.32
CA LYS A 17 -1.03 13.00 -37.92
C LYS A 17 -1.30 11.65 -38.59
N LYS A 18 -2.41 11.03 -38.20
CA LYS A 18 -2.96 9.79 -38.78
C LYS A 18 -3.75 10.12 -40.04
N VAL A 19 -3.28 9.68 -41.21
CA VAL A 19 -4.04 9.74 -42.46
C VAL A 19 -4.80 8.43 -42.62
N ARG A 20 -6.13 8.49 -42.66
CA ARG A 20 -7.01 7.38 -43.06
C ARG A 20 -7.27 7.50 -44.55
N ALA A 21 -7.12 6.40 -45.30
CA ALA A 21 -7.58 6.30 -46.68
C ALA A 21 -8.86 5.47 -46.73
N THR A 22 -9.93 6.08 -47.25
CA THR A 22 -11.23 5.44 -47.51
C THR A 22 -11.17 4.71 -48.84
N LEU A 23 -11.46 3.41 -48.85
CA LEU A 23 -11.54 2.59 -50.06
C LEU A 23 -12.97 2.69 -50.60
N LEU A 24 -13.14 3.49 -51.66
CA LEU A 24 -14.37 3.57 -52.44
C LEU A 24 -14.32 2.45 -53.48
N GLY A 25 -15.25 1.49 -53.33
CA GLY A 25 -15.38 0.36 -54.23
C GLY A 25 -15.92 0.75 -55.60
N THR A 26 -15.48 0.00 -56.60
CA THR A 26 -16.17 -0.14 -57.89
C THR A 26 -16.11 -1.62 -58.28
N GLY A 27 -17.28 -2.19 -58.53
CA GLY A 27 -17.49 -3.63 -58.61
C GLY A 27 -16.87 -4.33 -59.82
N SER A 28 -16.92 -5.66 -59.78
CA SER A 28 -16.79 -6.49 -60.98
C SER A 28 -17.85 -7.57 -60.93
N ALA A 29 -18.75 -7.48 -61.91
CA ALA A 29 -19.72 -8.49 -62.24
C ALA A 29 -19.11 -9.47 -63.26
N SER A 30 -19.55 -10.72 -63.12
CA SER A 30 -19.97 -11.60 -64.22
C SER A 30 -18.93 -12.10 -65.24
N GLY A 31 -18.84 -13.44 -65.32
CA GLY A 31 -18.83 -14.11 -66.62
C GLY A 31 -17.60 -14.95 -66.92
N GLU A 32 -17.66 -16.22 -66.52
CA GLU A 32 -17.49 -17.39 -67.40
C GLU A 32 -16.53 -17.26 -68.61
N LYS A 33 -15.37 -17.92 -68.54
CA LYS A 33 -14.90 -18.97 -69.46
C LYS A 33 -13.45 -19.34 -69.12
N GLY A 34 -13.13 -20.62 -69.29
CA GLY A 34 -11.83 -21.21 -68.94
C GLY A 34 -10.65 -20.56 -69.64
N PRO A 35 -9.41 -20.86 -69.22
CA PRO A 35 -8.24 -20.33 -69.89
C PRO A 35 -8.13 -21.00 -71.26
N GLU A 36 -8.70 -20.35 -72.28
CA GLU A 36 -8.22 -20.51 -73.65
C GLU A 36 -6.73 -20.22 -73.62
N ALA A 37 -5.95 -21.14 -74.18
CA ALA A 37 -4.51 -21.02 -74.31
C ALA A 37 -4.19 -19.81 -75.19
N GLY A 38 -4.10 -18.64 -74.56
CA GLY A 38 -3.66 -17.40 -75.16
C GLY A 38 -2.23 -17.58 -75.65
N LEU A 39 -2.06 -17.45 -76.97
CA LEU A 39 -0.78 -17.28 -77.61
C LEU A 39 0.06 -16.31 -76.78
N ILE A 40 1.23 -16.78 -76.33
CA ILE A 40 2.14 -16.05 -75.47
C ILE A 40 2.39 -14.69 -76.12
N GLU A 41 1.83 -13.63 -75.52
CA GLU A 41 2.09 -12.25 -75.89
C GLU A 41 3.61 -12.04 -75.84
N LEU A 42 4.20 -11.70 -76.99
CA LEU A 42 5.65 -11.57 -77.08
C LEU A 42 6.10 -10.50 -76.06
N PRO A 43 7.06 -10.80 -75.18
CA PRO A 43 7.54 -9.83 -74.22
C PRO A 43 8.05 -8.60 -74.94
N GLU A 44 7.53 -7.43 -74.57
CA GLU A 44 7.89 -6.13 -75.13
C GLU A 44 9.36 -5.82 -74.79
N ILE A 45 10.26 -6.16 -75.71
CA ILE A 45 11.70 -5.94 -75.59
C ILE A 45 12.03 -4.50 -75.95
N SER A 46 12.11 -3.62 -74.94
CA SER A 46 12.64 -2.27 -75.11
C SER A 46 14.17 -2.26 -74.95
N VAL A 47 14.86 -1.65 -75.92
CA VAL A 47 16.31 -1.45 -75.85
C VAL A 47 16.59 -0.28 -74.91
N ARG A 48 17.19 -0.57 -73.75
CA ARG A 48 17.65 0.43 -72.80
C ARG A 48 18.76 1.29 -73.43
N LYS A 49 18.56 2.61 -73.49
CA LYS A 49 19.47 3.57 -74.14
C LYS A 49 20.62 4.03 -73.24
N ASP A 50 20.62 3.63 -71.97
CA ASP A 50 21.57 4.04 -70.93
C ASP A 50 22.77 3.09 -70.75
N ILE A 51 22.85 2.00 -71.52
CA ILE A 51 23.93 1.02 -71.43
C ILE A 51 24.92 1.24 -72.60
N SER A 52 26.09 1.77 -72.30
CA SER A 52 27.21 1.86 -73.25
C SER A 52 28.12 0.64 -73.09
N ILE A 53 28.31 -0.13 -74.15
CA ILE A 53 29.25 -1.25 -74.20
C ILE A 53 30.35 -0.89 -75.19
N THR A 54 31.56 -0.68 -74.68
CA THR A 54 32.74 -0.44 -75.52
C THR A 54 33.32 -1.78 -75.97
N LEU A 55 33.41 -2.00 -77.28
CA LEU A 55 34.03 -3.19 -77.85
C LEU A 55 35.45 -2.84 -78.36
N PRO A 56 36.46 -3.68 -78.08
CA PRO A 56 37.79 -3.50 -78.64
C PRO A 56 37.79 -3.74 -80.16
N GLU A 57 38.60 -2.97 -80.89
CA GLU A 57 38.74 -3.06 -82.36
C GLU A 57 39.05 -4.46 -82.86
N THR A 58 39.75 -5.27 -82.07
CA THR A 58 40.06 -6.67 -82.40
C THR A 58 38.81 -7.53 -82.54
N ILE A 59 37.79 -7.30 -81.71
CA ILE A 59 36.51 -8.03 -81.76
C ILE A 59 35.65 -7.50 -82.91
N VAL A 60 35.64 -6.18 -83.13
CA VAL A 60 34.91 -5.56 -84.25
C VAL A 60 35.45 -6.08 -85.58
N ASN A 61 36.76 -6.01 -85.77
CA ASN A 61 37.43 -6.54 -86.96
C ASN A 61 37.22 -8.07 -87.11
N SER A 62 37.10 -8.81 -86.01
CA SER A 62 36.81 -10.25 -86.08
C SER A 62 35.38 -10.55 -86.53
N ILE A 63 34.40 -9.70 -86.22
CA ILE A 63 33.00 -9.88 -86.63
C ILE A 63 32.82 -9.48 -88.09
N ASP A 64 33.44 -8.38 -88.53
CA ASP A 64 33.31 -7.86 -89.90
C ASP A 64 33.90 -8.80 -90.96
N ASN A 65 34.84 -9.67 -90.57
CA ASN A 65 35.47 -10.66 -91.45
C ASN A 65 34.76 -12.03 -91.45
N MET A 66 33.67 -12.21 -90.69
CA MET A 66 32.88 -13.46 -90.68
C MET A 66 31.89 -13.51 -91.84
N ASP A 67 31.60 -14.71 -92.34
CA ASP A 67 30.52 -14.90 -93.31
C ASP A 67 29.13 -14.71 -92.67
N ALA A 68 28.15 -14.28 -93.45
CA ALA A 68 26.81 -13.96 -92.94
C ALA A 68 26.09 -15.16 -92.30
N GLU A 69 26.30 -16.38 -92.80
CA GLU A 69 25.72 -17.61 -92.24
C GLU A 69 26.34 -17.91 -90.86
N HIS A 70 27.66 -17.73 -90.71
CA HIS A 70 28.32 -17.84 -89.41
C HIS A 70 27.79 -16.84 -88.39
N ILE A 71 27.61 -15.58 -88.77
CA ILE A 71 27.12 -14.51 -87.87
C ILE A 71 25.70 -14.84 -87.37
N VAL A 72 24.80 -15.24 -88.27
CA VAL A 72 23.43 -15.62 -87.89
C VAL A 72 23.45 -16.80 -86.91
N ARG A 73 24.28 -17.82 -87.17
CA ARG A 73 24.44 -18.97 -86.27
C ARG A 73 24.92 -18.56 -84.88
N THR A 74 25.96 -17.73 -84.77
CA THR A 74 26.44 -17.25 -83.46
C THR A 74 25.44 -16.33 -82.77
N MET A 75 24.70 -15.49 -83.49
CA MET A 75 23.64 -14.65 -82.91
C MET A 75 22.49 -15.48 -82.33
N VAL A 76 22.04 -16.52 -83.03
CA VAL A 76 20.98 -17.43 -82.55
C VAL A 76 21.47 -18.21 -81.32
N GLU A 77 22.71 -18.70 -81.35
CA GLU A 77 23.32 -19.39 -80.21
C GLU A 77 23.44 -18.47 -79.00
N PHE A 78 23.92 -17.25 -79.20
CA PHE A 78 24.04 -16.23 -78.16
C PHE A 78 22.67 -15.81 -77.62
N GLY A 79 21.68 -15.60 -78.49
CA GLY A 79 20.30 -15.26 -78.11
C GLY A 79 19.65 -16.38 -77.29
N SER A 80 19.87 -17.64 -77.67
CA SER A 80 19.38 -18.81 -76.94
C SER A 80 20.02 -18.88 -75.54
N LYS A 81 21.34 -18.68 -75.44
CA LYS A 81 22.06 -18.63 -74.14
C LYS A 81 21.57 -17.48 -73.27
N THR A 82 21.36 -16.30 -73.85
CA THR A 82 20.88 -15.09 -73.14
C THR A 82 19.46 -15.30 -72.59
N LEU A 83 18.58 -15.96 -73.36
CA LEU A 83 17.23 -16.28 -72.93
C LEU A 83 17.19 -17.31 -71.79
N VAL A 84 18.09 -18.31 -71.81
CA VAL A 84 18.25 -19.25 -70.69
C VAL A 84 18.74 -18.52 -69.44
N LEU A 85 19.76 -17.67 -69.57
CA LEU A 85 20.30 -16.89 -68.46
C LEU A 85 19.26 -15.95 -67.85
N SER A 86 18.48 -15.23 -68.66
CA SER A 86 17.44 -14.31 -68.17
C SER A 86 16.36 -15.05 -67.36
N ARG A 87 15.94 -16.24 -67.83
CA ARG A 87 15.00 -17.11 -67.10
C ARG A 87 15.60 -17.59 -65.78
N CYS A 88 16.87 -18.02 -65.77
CA CYS A 88 17.56 -18.45 -64.56
C CYS A 88 17.66 -17.33 -63.52
N VAL A 89 18.09 -16.14 -63.93
CA VAL A 89 18.21 -14.96 -63.04
C VAL A 89 16.85 -14.55 -62.48
N GLY A 90 15.79 -14.52 -63.30
CA GLY A 90 14.44 -14.20 -62.82
C GLY A 90 13.91 -15.23 -61.80
N SER A 91 14.25 -16.51 -61.97
CA SER A 91 13.90 -17.56 -61.01
C SER A 91 14.67 -17.45 -59.69
N LEU A 92 15.96 -17.10 -59.76
CA LEU A 92 16.81 -16.88 -58.59
C LEU A 92 16.32 -15.69 -57.77
N TYR A 93 16.06 -14.55 -58.43
CA TYR A 93 15.54 -13.36 -57.76
C TYR A 93 14.19 -13.63 -57.07
N ARG A 94 13.27 -14.32 -57.76
CA ARG A 94 11.98 -14.71 -57.17
C ARG A 94 12.14 -15.62 -55.96
N ARG A 95 13.10 -16.55 -56.01
CA ARG A 95 13.40 -17.47 -54.91
C ARG A 95 13.94 -16.69 -53.70
N GLU A 96 14.98 -15.88 -53.91
CA GLU A 96 15.63 -15.08 -52.87
C GLU A 96 14.64 -14.13 -52.17
N VAL A 97 13.78 -13.45 -52.94
CA VAL A 97 12.79 -12.51 -52.41
C VAL A 97 11.68 -13.22 -51.63
N LYS A 98 11.24 -14.40 -52.11
CA LYS A 98 10.23 -15.19 -51.40
C LYS A 98 10.81 -15.82 -50.14
N GLU A 99 11.92 -16.54 -50.24
CA GLU A 99 12.51 -17.29 -49.12
C GLU A 99 13.10 -16.36 -48.06
N GLY A 100 13.95 -15.39 -48.46
CA GLY A 100 14.54 -14.43 -47.51
C GLY A 100 13.53 -13.42 -46.96
N GLY A 101 12.41 -13.19 -47.67
CA GLY A 101 11.27 -12.44 -47.17
C GLY A 101 10.42 -13.25 -46.19
N GLN A 102 10.19 -14.54 -46.47
CA GLN A 102 9.42 -15.45 -45.63
C GLN A 102 10.07 -15.63 -44.26
N GLU A 103 11.39 -15.84 -44.19
CA GLU A 103 12.10 -15.99 -42.91
C GLU A 103 11.90 -14.77 -41.99
N LYS A 104 12.05 -13.56 -42.54
CA LYS A 104 11.85 -12.31 -41.78
C LYS A 104 10.40 -12.12 -41.34
N VAL A 105 9.45 -12.53 -42.18
CA VAL A 105 8.02 -12.47 -41.83
C VAL A 105 7.71 -13.45 -40.70
N GLU A 106 8.22 -14.68 -40.75
CA GLU A 106 8.06 -15.66 -39.68
C GLU A 106 8.73 -15.21 -38.38
N GLU A 107 9.93 -14.63 -38.43
CA GLU A 107 10.60 -14.07 -37.26
C GLU A 107 9.79 -12.92 -36.63
N LEU A 108 9.27 -12.00 -37.46
CA LEU A 108 8.42 -10.91 -36.99
C LEU A 108 7.11 -11.42 -36.43
N GLN A 109 6.51 -12.44 -37.04
CA GLN A 109 5.29 -13.06 -36.54
C GLN A 109 5.52 -13.67 -35.14
N GLY A 110 6.61 -14.41 -34.93
CA GLY A 110 6.93 -14.95 -33.61
C GLY A 110 7.14 -13.86 -32.53
N LYS A 111 7.67 -12.69 -32.91
CA LYS A 111 7.77 -11.54 -32.00
C LYS A 111 6.41 -10.91 -31.69
N VAL A 112 5.50 -10.86 -32.67
CA VAL A 112 4.13 -10.38 -32.48
C VAL A 112 3.37 -11.30 -31.53
N ASP A 113 3.45 -12.61 -31.73
CA ASP A 113 2.78 -13.60 -30.88
C ASP A 113 3.31 -13.52 -29.43
N LYS A 114 4.63 -13.39 -29.27
CA LYS A 114 5.25 -13.18 -27.95
C LYS A 114 4.78 -11.89 -27.27
N LEU A 115 4.69 -10.78 -28.02
CA LEU A 115 4.20 -9.51 -27.50
C LEU A 115 2.71 -9.60 -27.11
N GLU A 116 1.91 -10.36 -27.84
CA GLU A 116 0.51 -10.58 -27.51
C GLU A 116 0.35 -11.35 -26.18
N GLU A 117 1.17 -12.38 -25.95
CA GLU A 117 1.21 -13.11 -24.68
C GLU A 117 1.64 -12.22 -23.51
N GLU A 118 2.72 -11.45 -23.67
CA GLU A 118 3.19 -10.51 -22.63
C GLU A 118 2.15 -9.41 -22.33
N ASN A 119 1.44 -8.93 -23.35
CA ASN A 119 0.38 -7.94 -23.17
C ASN A 119 -0.84 -8.52 -22.43
N ALA A 120 -1.21 -9.77 -22.71
CA ALA A 120 -2.26 -10.47 -21.98
C ALA A 120 -1.90 -10.67 -20.50
N ALA A 121 -0.65 -11.04 -20.21
CA ALA A 121 -0.16 -11.16 -18.84
C ALA A 121 -0.16 -9.80 -18.11
N LEU A 122 0.22 -8.71 -18.81
CA LEU A 122 0.23 -7.36 -18.26
C LEU A 122 -1.17 -6.84 -17.94
N GLU A 123 -2.16 -7.08 -18.81
CA GLU A 123 -3.54 -6.70 -18.53
C GLU A 123 -4.12 -7.48 -17.33
N LYS A 124 -3.80 -8.76 -17.19
CA LYS A 124 -4.18 -9.54 -15.99
C LYS A 124 -3.56 -8.99 -14.71
N ALA A 125 -2.28 -8.62 -14.75
CA ALA A 125 -1.61 -7.99 -13.62
C ALA A 125 -2.27 -6.65 -13.24
N LYS A 126 -2.62 -5.84 -14.25
CA LYS A 126 -3.30 -4.55 -14.07
C LYS A 126 -4.69 -4.70 -13.45
N GLU A 127 -5.48 -5.69 -13.88
CA GLU A 127 -6.76 -6.05 -13.24
C GLU A 127 -6.56 -6.42 -11.76
N GLY A 128 -5.53 -7.21 -11.45
CA GLY A 128 -5.18 -7.59 -10.07
C GLY A 128 -4.84 -6.38 -9.19
N TRP A 129 -3.97 -5.50 -9.68
CA TRP A 129 -3.61 -4.25 -8.99
C TRP A 129 -4.82 -3.33 -8.78
N GLU A 130 -5.73 -3.27 -9.76
CA GLU A 130 -6.93 -2.45 -9.64
C GLU A 130 -7.89 -2.99 -8.56
N ALA A 131 -8.02 -4.31 -8.46
CA ALA A 131 -8.80 -4.99 -7.42
C ALA A 131 -8.20 -4.75 -6.02
N GLU A 132 -6.88 -4.82 -5.88
CA GLU A 132 -6.20 -4.53 -4.61
C GLU A 132 -6.33 -3.06 -4.22
N ARG A 133 -6.19 -2.13 -5.17
CA ARG A 133 -6.43 -0.70 -4.95
C ARG A 133 -7.85 -0.43 -4.42
N LYS A 134 -8.87 -1.09 -4.98
CA LYS A 134 -10.26 -1.00 -4.50
C LYS A 134 -10.40 -1.53 -3.08
N ARG A 135 -9.80 -2.69 -2.77
CA ARG A 135 -9.77 -3.24 -1.40
C ARG A 135 -9.10 -2.29 -0.41
N LEU A 136 -7.98 -1.68 -0.80
CA LEU A 136 -7.23 -0.74 0.03
C LEU A 136 -8.05 0.53 0.31
N ALA A 137 -8.80 1.02 -0.68
CA ALA A 137 -9.72 2.15 -0.50
C ALA A 137 -10.82 1.82 0.53
N THR A 138 -11.44 0.63 0.45
CA THR A 138 -12.42 0.18 1.45
C THR A 138 -11.80 0.05 2.84
N TRP A 139 -10.60 -0.52 2.95
CA TRP A 139 -9.87 -0.61 4.21
C TRP A 139 -9.58 0.76 4.81
N ARG A 140 -9.15 1.73 4.00
CA ARG A 140 -8.90 3.10 4.46
C ARG A 140 -10.14 3.72 5.11
N VAL A 141 -11.31 3.56 4.51
CA VAL A 141 -12.58 4.07 5.07
C VAL A 141 -12.88 3.43 6.42
N ARG A 142 -12.74 2.10 6.53
CA ARG A 142 -12.96 1.39 7.81
C ARG A 142 -12.00 1.85 8.91
N CYS A 143 -10.73 2.08 8.57
CA CYS A 143 -9.77 2.60 9.54
C CYS A 143 -10.14 4.01 10.04
N LEU A 144 -10.66 4.86 9.17
CA LEU A 144 -11.11 6.19 9.56
C LEU A 144 -12.35 6.14 10.47
N ASP A 145 -13.34 5.30 10.14
CA ASP A 145 -14.53 5.07 10.97
C ASP A 145 -14.15 4.53 12.37
N LEU A 146 -13.24 3.55 12.43
CA LEU A 146 -12.74 3.04 13.72
C LEU A 146 -11.98 4.09 14.52
N LYS A 147 -11.18 4.93 13.84
CA LYS A 147 -10.45 6.02 14.50
C LYS A 147 -11.41 7.04 15.10
N GLU A 148 -12.47 7.41 14.38
CA GLU A 148 -13.50 8.32 14.87
C GLU A 148 -14.24 7.74 16.09
N LYS A 149 -14.63 6.46 16.02
CA LYS A 149 -15.26 5.75 17.15
C LYS A 149 -14.36 5.69 18.38
N LEU A 150 -13.07 5.42 18.19
CA LEU A 150 -12.11 5.38 19.29
C LEU A 150 -11.93 6.77 19.91
N ASN A 151 -11.81 7.82 19.10
CA ASN A 151 -11.71 9.18 19.59
C ASN A 151 -12.94 9.63 20.38
N LYS A 152 -14.15 9.19 19.99
CA LYS A 152 -15.38 9.44 20.74
C LYS A 152 -15.32 8.79 22.13
N ARG A 153 -14.92 7.51 22.20
CA ARG A 153 -14.76 6.77 23.47
C ARG A 153 -13.68 7.37 24.37
N ILE A 154 -12.59 7.88 23.80
CA ILE A 154 -11.53 8.55 24.56
C ILE A 154 -12.11 9.79 25.25
N ARG A 155 -12.89 10.61 24.53
CA ARG A 155 -13.51 11.81 25.09
C ARG A 155 -14.54 11.48 26.17
N GLU A 156 -15.37 10.47 25.95
CA GLU A 156 -16.33 10.01 26.98
C GLU A 156 -15.61 9.57 28.25
N LEU A 157 -14.50 8.82 28.13
CA LEU A 157 -13.71 8.38 29.29
C LEU A 157 -12.97 9.54 29.98
N GLU A 158 -12.53 10.55 29.23
CA GLU A 158 -11.90 11.76 29.78
C GLU A 158 -12.90 12.56 30.64
N GLU A 159 -14.13 12.72 30.16
CA GLU A 159 -15.23 13.34 30.91
C GLU A 159 -15.57 12.55 32.18
N ASP A 160 -15.71 11.22 32.08
CA ASP A 160 -15.94 10.36 33.24
C ASP A 160 -14.81 10.46 34.28
N TYR A 161 -13.56 10.61 33.83
CA TYR A 161 -12.39 10.75 34.70
C TYR A 161 -12.38 12.10 35.42
N ASP A 162 -12.66 13.20 34.71
CA ASP A 162 -12.75 14.53 35.30
C ASP A 162 -13.89 14.59 36.34
N ASP A 163 -15.06 14.02 36.02
CA ASP A 163 -16.18 13.90 36.96
C ASP A 163 -15.82 13.09 38.23
N LEU A 164 -15.06 12.00 38.06
CA LEU A 164 -14.61 11.18 39.18
C LEU A 164 -13.59 11.92 40.05
N LYS A 165 -12.69 12.67 39.42
CA LYS A 165 -11.68 13.48 40.10
C LYS A 165 -12.33 14.59 40.92
N ASP A 166 -13.31 15.30 40.37
CA ASP A 166 -14.04 16.35 41.10
C ASP A 166 -14.78 15.78 42.32
N LYS A 167 -15.36 14.58 42.21
CA LYS A 167 -15.96 13.87 43.37
C LYS A 167 -14.93 13.50 44.42
N TYR A 168 -13.76 13.02 44.01
CA TYR A 168 -12.67 12.70 44.92
C TYR A 168 -12.17 13.95 45.67
N ASP A 169 -11.90 15.04 44.95
CA ASP A 169 -11.45 16.30 45.53
C ASP A 169 -12.50 16.88 46.50
N GLY A 170 -13.79 16.76 46.16
CA GLY A 170 -14.90 17.12 47.05
C GLY A 170 -14.92 16.30 48.35
N ALA A 171 -14.84 14.97 48.25
CA ALA A 171 -14.82 14.08 49.42
C ALA A 171 -13.58 14.30 50.31
N VAL A 172 -12.43 14.61 49.71
CA VAL A 172 -11.22 14.98 50.45
C VAL A 172 -11.42 16.28 51.22
N GLY A 173 -12.08 17.28 50.62
CA GLY A 173 -12.44 18.52 51.30
C GLY A 173 -13.36 18.30 52.50
N GLU A 174 -14.43 17.51 52.32
CA GLU A 174 -15.35 17.15 53.42
C GLU A 174 -14.63 16.42 54.57
N LEU A 175 -13.68 15.55 54.24
CA LEU A 175 -12.88 14.84 55.24
C LEU A 175 -11.99 15.79 56.05
N ASP A 176 -11.40 16.81 55.41
CA ASP A 176 -10.60 17.82 56.11
C ASP A 176 -11.46 18.69 57.03
N ASP A 177 -12.64 19.12 56.55
CA ASP A 177 -13.61 19.87 57.36
C ASP A 177 -14.05 19.06 58.59
N LEU A 178 -14.36 17.77 58.40
CA LEU A 178 -14.71 16.86 59.49
C LEU A 178 -13.57 16.71 60.50
N LYS A 179 -12.34 16.49 60.02
CA LYS A 179 -11.14 16.40 60.85
C LYS A 179 -10.97 17.67 61.69
N ASN A 180 -11.12 18.85 61.07
CA ASN A 180 -11.03 20.13 61.76
C ASN A 180 -12.13 20.28 62.84
N SER A 181 -13.36 19.87 62.54
CA SER A 181 -14.47 19.88 63.52
C SER A 181 -14.18 18.98 64.72
N ILE A 182 -13.69 17.75 64.50
CA ILE A 182 -13.33 16.82 65.59
C ILE A 182 -12.24 17.43 66.47
N ILE A 183 -11.17 17.97 65.86
CA ILE A 183 -10.08 18.62 66.60
C ILE A 183 -10.62 19.76 67.47
N GLN A 184 -11.48 20.63 66.92
CA GLN A 184 -12.05 21.75 67.67
C GLN A 184 -12.95 21.29 68.83
N GLU A 185 -13.76 20.27 68.63
CA GLU A 185 -14.60 19.70 69.69
C GLU A 185 -13.75 19.12 70.83
N HIS A 186 -12.69 18.39 70.49
CA HIS A 186 -11.72 17.86 71.47
C HIS A 186 -11.04 18.98 72.25
N ILE A 187 -10.56 20.04 71.58
CA ILE A 187 -9.96 21.21 72.24
C ILE A 187 -10.95 21.84 73.23
N ASN A 188 -12.18 22.10 72.79
CA ASN A 188 -13.20 22.69 73.65
C ASN A 188 -13.57 21.78 74.85
N GLY A 189 -13.68 20.47 74.63
CA GLY A 189 -13.91 19.49 75.69
C GLY A 189 -12.78 19.48 76.72
N PHE A 190 -11.54 19.53 76.26
CA PHE A 190 -10.35 19.59 77.11
C PHE A 190 -10.29 20.88 77.94
N GLU A 191 -10.46 22.04 77.31
CA GLU A 191 -10.50 23.34 78.01
C GLU A 191 -11.61 23.38 79.07
N LYS A 192 -12.76 22.77 78.79
CA LYS A 192 -13.85 22.64 79.76
C LYS A 192 -13.42 21.80 80.97
N GLY A 193 -12.72 20.68 80.75
CA GLY A 193 -12.16 19.85 81.82
C GLY A 193 -11.15 20.61 82.69
N LEU A 194 -10.24 21.37 82.07
CA LEU A 194 -9.29 22.23 82.80
C LEU A 194 -9.98 23.25 83.70
N ARG A 195 -11.01 23.94 83.19
CA ARG A 195 -11.80 24.90 84.00
C ARG A 195 -12.46 24.22 85.21
N GLN A 196 -12.94 22.98 85.04
CA GLN A 196 -13.52 22.22 86.16
C GLN A 196 -12.45 21.85 87.19
N ALA A 197 -11.29 21.37 86.77
CA ALA A 197 -10.19 21.02 87.66
C ALA A 197 -9.72 22.23 88.51
N ALA A 198 -9.51 23.38 87.86
CA ALA A 198 -9.13 24.63 88.55
C ALA A 198 -10.17 25.09 89.59
N PHE A 199 -11.48 24.88 89.31
CA PHE A 199 -12.53 25.22 90.27
C PHE A 199 -12.53 24.33 91.51
N PHE A 200 -12.33 23.02 91.34
CA PHE A 200 -12.35 22.06 92.46
C PHE A 200 -11.04 22.03 93.27
N HIS A 201 -9.92 22.43 92.66
CA HIS A 201 -8.61 22.48 93.31
C HIS A 201 -8.13 23.94 93.40
N GLN A 202 -8.37 24.60 94.54
CA GLN A 202 -8.11 26.04 94.78
C GLN A 202 -6.65 26.49 94.58
N ASP A 203 -5.70 25.56 94.46
CA ASP A 203 -4.26 25.82 94.29
C ASP A 203 -3.77 25.60 92.84
N VAL A 204 -4.69 25.46 91.87
CA VAL A 204 -4.33 25.09 90.49
C VAL A 204 -4.97 26.05 89.50
N ASP A 205 -4.14 26.84 88.82
CA ASP A 205 -4.57 27.82 87.82
C ASP A 205 -4.70 27.20 86.41
N VAL A 206 -5.49 27.81 85.53
CA VAL A 206 -5.64 27.40 84.12
C VAL A 206 -4.33 27.56 83.34
N THR A 207 -3.42 28.42 83.80
CA THR A 207 -2.05 28.55 83.26
C THR A 207 -1.00 27.73 84.03
N ASP A 208 -1.44 26.82 84.93
CA ASP A 208 -0.53 25.97 85.70
C ASP A 208 0.22 25.02 84.76
N SER A 209 1.53 25.18 84.72
CA SER A 209 2.48 24.39 83.92
C SER A 209 2.44 22.87 84.15
N ARG A 210 1.72 22.39 85.17
CA ARG A 210 1.45 20.95 85.39
C ARG A 210 0.46 20.35 84.39
N PHE A 211 -0.34 21.17 83.71
CA PHE A 211 -1.25 20.71 82.66
C PHE A 211 -0.68 21.09 81.29
N ASP A 212 -0.05 20.13 80.61
CA ASP A 212 0.43 20.27 79.24
C ASP A 212 -0.01 19.02 78.47
N VAL A 213 -0.87 19.20 77.47
CA VAL A 213 -1.54 18.11 76.76
C VAL A 213 -0.57 17.26 75.95
N ASN A 214 0.61 17.80 75.62
CA ASN A 214 1.65 17.08 74.90
C ASN A 214 2.64 16.40 75.84
N LYS A 215 2.38 16.44 77.16
CA LYS A 215 3.18 15.74 78.17
C LYS A 215 2.34 14.73 78.90
N ASP A 216 2.81 13.49 78.94
CA ASP A 216 2.23 12.43 79.76
C ASP A 216 2.97 12.31 81.11
N VAL A 217 2.35 11.69 82.11
CA VAL A 217 2.93 11.44 83.43
C VAL A 217 3.39 9.99 83.51
N VAL A 218 4.69 9.76 83.28
CA VAL A 218 5.35 8.47 83.46
C VAL A 218 6.18 8.53 84.74
N ASP A 219 5.96 7.58 85.66
CA ASP A 219 6.66 7.48 86.95
C ASP A 219 6.69 8.80 87.77
N GLY A 220 5.60 9.56 87.73
CA GLY A 220 5.44 10.80 88.49
C GLY A 220 6.24 12.00 87.94
N LYS A 221 6.73 11.93 86.69
CA LYS A 221 7.38 13.04 85.99
C LYS A 221 6.66 13.31 84.65
N LEU A 222 6.54 14.60 84.30
CA LEU A 222 5.94 15.05 83.02
C LEU A 222 6.97 14.94 81.88
N VAL A 223 6.64 14.16 80.84
CA VAL A 223 7.52 13.86 79.69
C VAL A 223 6.75 14.10 78.38
N TRP A 224 7.38 14.68 77.36
CA TRP A 224 6.74 14.97 76.06
C TRP A 224 6.42 13.68 75.27
N GLU A 225 5.26 13.62 74.60
CA GLU A 225 4.80 12.43 73.85
C GLU A 225 5.58 12.16 72.54
N ASP A 226 6.31 13.14 72.00
CA ASP A 226 6.93 13.02 70.67
C ASP A 226 8.38 12.46 70.64
N GLU A 227 8.89 11.87 71.73
CA GLU A 227 10.21 11.20 71.74
C GLU A 227 10.13 9.71 72.16
N GLU A 228 9.73 8.87 71.19
CA GLU A 228 10.31 7.59 70.76
C GLU A 228 10.77 6.48 71.77
N SER A 229 10.55 5.23 71.31
CA SER A 229 11.19 3.95 71.64
C SER A 229 10.40 3.03 72.59
N GLY A 230 10.14 1.76 72.29
CA GLY A 230 10.53 0.91 71.18
C GLY A 230 10.31 -0.56 71.60
N ASN A 231 9.78 -1.33 70.67
CA ASN A 231 10.10 -2.75 70.42
C ASN A 231 9.32 -3.88 71.15
N GLU A 232 8.84 -4.81 70.29
CA GLU A 232 8.80 -6.29 70.41
C GLU A 232 8.10 -6.95 71.63
N GLU A 233 7.39 -8.07 71.56
CA GLU A 233 7.07 -9.08 70.54
C GLU A 233 6.17 -10.10 71.26
N ALA A 234 5.13 -10.63 70.59
CA ALA A 234 4.47 -11.92 70.86
C ALA A 234 3.91 -12.13 72.31
N TYR A 235 3.00 -13.04 72.66
CA TYR A 235 2.72 -14.40 72.24
C TYR A 235 1.33 -14.78 72.82
N GLU A 236 0.54 -15.46 71.97
CA GLU A 236 -0.19 -16.70 72.29
C GLU A 236 -1.26 -16.76 73.41
N LYS A 237 -2.51 -17.02 72.99
CA LYS A 237 -3.16 -18.36 73.04
C LYS A 237 -4.59 -18.35 73.61
N ALA A 238 -5.51 -18.82 72.75
CA ALA A 238 -6.71 -19.62 72.99
C ALA A 238 -7.69 -19.25 74.12
N VAL A 239 -8.98 -19.24 73.79
CA VAL A 239 -9.87 -20.41 73.98
C VAL A 239 -11.14 -20.19 73.15
N GLU A 240 -11.48 -21.23 72.38
CA GLU A 240 -12.77 -21.43 71.73
C GLU A 240 -13.91 -21.58 72.75
N ASP A 241 -15.08 -21.06 72.39
CA ASP A 241 -16.38 -21.74 72.51
C ASP A 241 -17.38 -20.83 71.76
N GLU A 242 -17.63 -21.04 70.47
CA GLU A 242 -18.47 -22.07 69.86
C GLU A 242 -19.96 -21.99 70.26
N LYS A 243 -20.78 -21.71 69.24
CA LYS A 243 -22.16 -22.20 68.94
C LYS A 243 -23.13 -21.04 68.68
N LYS A 244 -23.45 -20.74 67.41
CA LYS A 244 -24.28 -21.47 66.42
C LYS A 244 -25.74 -20.98 66.41
N ALA A 245 -26.28 -21.04 65.18
CA ALA A 245 -27.67 -20.94 64.74
C ALA A 245 -28.17 -19.50 64.55
N GLY A 246 -28.50 -19.02 63.35
CA GLY A 246 -29.20 -19.72 62.24
C GLY A 246 -30.68 -19.81 62.64
N ASP A 247 -31.69 -19.35 61.91
CA ASP A 247 -31.96 -19.31 60.47
C ASP A 247 -32.99 -18.17 60.23
N ALA A 248 -32.92 -17.41 59.13
CA ALA A 248 -33.67 -17.62 57.89
C ALA A 248 -35.21 -17.64 58.03
N GLU A 249 -35.88 -16.69 57.37
CA GLU A 249 -36.97 -17.09 56.48
C GLU A 249 -37.14 -16.05 55.34
N GLU A 250 -37.01 -16.61 54.14
CA GLU A 250 -37.41 -16.14 52.83
C GLU A 250 -38.89 -15.72 52.80
N VAL A 251 -39.29 -14.82 51.89
CA VAL A 251 -40.52 -14.94 51.05
C VAL A 251 -40.60 -13.67 50.17
N ALA A 252 -40.32 -13.85 48.88
CA ALA A 252 -41.15 -13.28 47.79
C ALA A 252 -42.07 -14.43 47.33
N PRO A 253 -43.23 -14.23 46.65
CA PRO A 253 -43.46 -13.36 45.48
C PRO A 253 -44.81 -12.60 45.60
N ASP A 254 -45.36 -11.82 44.67
CA ASP A 254 -45.73 -12.13 43.29
C ASP A 254 -46.40 -10.90 42.62
N ALA A 255 -46.58 -11.03 41.31
CA ALA A 255 -46.92 -10.09 40.27
C ALA A 255 -48.42 -9.69 40.13
N ALA A 256 -48.69 -9.09 38.96
CA ALA A 256 -49.96 -8.68 38.32
C ALA A 256 -50.30 -7.20 38.54
N GLU A 257 -50.57 -6.38 37.51
CA GLU A 257 -51.00 -6.64 36.14
C GLU A 257 -50.61 -5.46 35.23
#